data_AF-A0A238UM11-F1
#
_entry.id   AF-A0A238UM11-F1
#
_cell.length_a   1.000
_cell.length_b   1.000
_cell.length_c   1.000
_cell.angle_alpha   90.00
_cell.angle_beta   90.00
_cell.angle_gamma   90.00
#
_symmetry.space_group_name_H-M   'P 1'
#
loop_
_entity.id
_entity.type
_entity.pdbx_description
1 polymer ?
#
loop_
_entity_poly.entity_id
_entity_poly.type
_entity_poly.pdbx_seq_one_letter_code
_entity_poly.pdbx_strand_id
1 'polypeptide(L)' 'MATESFSKETETRLIDFFSNKIDPKDLAKTIRNLNYVIALGVMRKDETLKLQITKIEEGFYWLNELAEILHPYLEVE' A
#
# COMPACT_ATOMS: atom_id res chain seq x y z
N MET A 1 -16.37 -4.34 -2.73
CA MET A 1 -15.81 -3.70 -3.94
C MET A 1 -16.43 -2.33 -4.03
N ALA A 2 -15.63 -1.27 -4.11
CA ALA A 2 -16.16 0.07 -4.38
C ALA A 2 -16.71 0.07 -5.80
N THR A 3 -18.03 0.15 -5.94
CA THR A 3 -18.75 0.08 -7.22
C THR A 3 -18.86 1.44 -7.90
N GLU A 4 -18.22 2.47 -7.36
CA GLU A 4 -18.29 3.84 -7.87
C GLU A 4 -16.95 4.23 -8.50
N SER A 5 -17.01 4.74 -9.73
CA SER A 5 -15.89 5.46 -10.34
C SER A 5 -15.46 6.60 -9.43
N PHE A 6 -14.16 6.86 -9.36
CA PHE A 6 -13.66 8.04 -8.65
C PHE A 6 -14.32 9.32 -9.19
N SER A 7 -14.47 10.33 -8.32
CA SER A 7 -14.80 11.66 -8.81
C SER A 7 -13.64 12.20 -9.66
N LYS A 8 -13.95 13.04 -10.67
CA LYS A 8 -12.91 13.67 -11.52
C LYS A 8 -11.84 14.40 -10.73
N GLU A 9 -12.23 15.03 -9.62
CA GLU A 9 -11.28 15.69 -8.71
C GLU A 9 -10.32 14.69 -8.07
N THR A 10 -10.84 13.56 -7.58
CA THR A 10 -10.03 12.49 -6.98
C THR A 10 -9.05 11.93 -8.02
N GLU A 11 -9.51 11.63 -9.24
CA GLU A 11 -8.65 11.14 -10.32
C GLU A 11 -7.52 12.14 -10.63
N THR A 12 -7.85 13.43 -10.78
CA THR A 12 -6.87 14.48 -11.07
C THR A 12 -5.79 14.57 -9.99
N ARG A 13 -6.20 14.48 -8.72
CA ARG A 13 -5.26 14.53 -7.58
C ARG A 13 -4.38 13.29 -7.48
N LEU A 14 -4.93 12.11 -7.78
CA LEU A 14 -4.13 10.88 -7.83
C LEU A 14 -3.09 10.94 -8.95
N ILE A 15 -3.49 11.41 -10.14
CA ILE A 15 -2.56 11.60 -11.27
C ILE A 15 -1.45 12.59 -10.90
N ASP A 16 -1.78 13.75 -10.32
CA ASP A 16 -0.77 14.73 -9.89
C ASP A 16 0.19 14.15 -8.85
N PHE A 17 -0.34 13.41 -7.88
CA PHE A 17 0.48 12.78 -6.84
C PHE A 17 1.52 11.82 -7.42
N PHE A 18 1.09 10.89 -8.29
CA PHE A 18 2.00 9.90 -8.89
C PHE A 18 2.88 10.45 -10.02
N SER A 19 2.54 11.62 -10.58
CA SER A 19 3.34 12.25 -11.64
C SER A 19 4.37 13.26 -11.11
N ASN A 20 4.03 14.00 -10.06
CA ASN A 20 4.78 15.20 -9.66
C ASN A 20 5.28 15.20 -8.21
N LYS A 21 4.77 14.32 -7.33
CA LYS A 21 5.11 14.33 -5.91
C LYS A 21 6.05 13.23 -5.48
N ILE A 22 5.93 12.04 -6.06
CA ILE A 22 6.70 10.87 -5.65
C ILE A 22 6.91 9.94 -6.83
N ASP A 23 8.10 9.33 -6.89
CA ASP A 23 8.37 8.25 -7.83
C ASP A 23 7.55 7.00 -7.45
N PRO A 24 6.72 6.45 -8.35
CA PRO A 24 5.88 5.28 -8.06
C PRO A 24 6.67 4.06 -7.57
N LYS A 25 7.86 3.82 -8.12
CA LYS A 25 8.72 2.69 -7.75
C LYS A 25 9.30 2.85 -6.36
N ASP A 26 9.74 4.05 -5.98
CA ASP A 26 10.24 4.32 -4.64
C ASP A 26 9.11 4.29 -3.59
N LEU A 27 7.91 4.74 -3.93
CA LEU A 27 6.74 4.56 -3.07
C LEU A 27 6.44 3.07 -2.87
N ALA A 28 6.42 2.27 -3.93
CA ALA A 28 6.18 0.83 -3.83
C ALA A 28 7.19 0.12 -2.92
N LYS A 29 8.48 0.43 -3.05
CA LYS A 29 9.54 -0.08 -2.14
C LYS A 29 9.29 0.35 -0.70
N THR A 30 8.91 1.61 -0.49
CA THR A 30 8.63 2.16 0.84
C THR A 30 7.44 1.43 1.48
N ILE A 31 6.36 1.21 0.72
CA ILE A 31 5.19 0.46 1.19
C ILE A 31 5.58 -0.97 1.61
N ARG A 32 6.35 -1.68 0.77
CA ARG A 32 6.83 -3.03 1.07
C ARG A 32 7.67 -3.08 2.34
N ASN A 33 8.57 -2.12 2.53
CA ASN A 33 9.38 -2.01 3.73
C ASN A 33 8.52 -1.78 4.98
N LEU A 34 7.53 -0.89 4.91
CA LEU A 34 6.61 -0.64 6.03
C LEU A 34 5.77 -1.89 6.35
N ASN A 35 5.24 -2.55 5.34
CA ASN A 35 4.52 -3.82 5.50
C ASN A 35 5.42 -4.89 6.15
N TYR A 36 6.67 -5.03 5.73
CA TYR A 36 7.62 -5.95 6.35
C TYR A 36 7.84 -5.64 7.85
N VAL A 37 8.01 -4.37 8.21
CA VAL A 37 8.17 -3.95 9.63
C VAL A 37 6.91 -4.28 10.44
N ILE A 38 5.72 -4.04 9.89
CA ILE A 38 4.44 -4.38 10.54
C ILE A 38 4.35 -5.89 10.76
N ALA A 39 4.64 -6.69 9.73
CA ALA A 39 4.62 -8.15 9.83
C ALA A 39 5.61 -8.66 10.89
N LEU A 40 6.83 -8.11 10.94
CA LEU A 40 7.80 -8.43 12.00
C LEU A 40 7.26 -8.09 13.39
N GLY A 41 6.60 -6.95 13.56
CA GLY A 41 6.00 -6.55 14.83
C GLY A 41 4.90 -7.51 15.28
N VAL A 42 4.04 -7.94 14.36
CA VAL A 42 3.02 -8.97 14.61
C VAL A 42 3.66 -10.30 15.02
N MET A 43 4.69 -10.78 14.29
CA MET A 43 5.41 -12.01 14.61
C MET A 43 6.09 -11.94 15.99
N ARG A 44 6.60 -10.77 16.36
CA ARG A 44 7.19 -10.48 17.69
C ARG A 44 6.15 -10.30 18.78
N LYS A 45 4.87 -10.47 18.47
CA LYS A 45 3.76 -10.43 19.43
C LYS A 45 3.62 -9.06 20.12
N ASP A 46 4.00 -7.98 19.42
CA ASP A 46 3.84 -6.60 19.89
C ASP A 46 2.40 -6.35 20.36
N GLU A 47 2.27 -5.82 21.57
CA GLU A 47 0.96 -5.67 22.22
C GLU A 47 0.08 -4.64 21.53
N THR A 48 0.67 -3.56 21.02
CA THR A 48 -0.07 -2.51 20.31
C THR A 48 -0.61 -3.03 18.99
N LEU A 49 0.22 -3.75 18.22
CA LEU A 49 -0.18 -4.31 16.94
C LEU A 49 -1.23 -5.43 17.10
N LYS A 50 -1.13 -6.25 18.15
CA LYS A 50 -2.17 -7.26 18.45
C LYS A 50 -3.56 -6.66 18.65
N LEU A 51 -3.66 -5.51 19.32
CA LEU A 51 -4.94 -4.84 19.55
C LEU A 51 -5.60 -4.34 18.25
N GLN A 52 -4.86 -4.25 17.16
CA GLN A 52 -5.34 -3.77 15.86
C GLN A 52 -5.21 -4.84 14.76
N ILE A 53 -5.03 -6.12 15.10
CA ILE A 53 -4.62 -7.17 14.16
C ILE A 53 -5.54 -7.25 12.93
N THR A 54 -6.87 -7.18 13.11
CA THR A 54 -7.83 -7.25 12.00
C THR A 54 -7.70 -6.06 11.05
N LYS A 55 -7.47 -4.85 11.57
CA LYS A 55 -7.25 -3.66 10.71
C LYS A 55 -5.89 -3.71 10.01
N ILE A 56 -4.89 -4.28 10.68
CA ILE A 56 -3.57 -4.50 10.11
C ILE A 56 -3.66 -5.49 8.96
N GLU A 57 -4.40 -6.58 9.08
CA GLU A 57 -4.58 -7.57 8.01
C GLU A 57 -5.18 -6.94 6.73
N GLU A 58 -6.27 -6.19 6.87
CA GLU A 58 -6.90 -5.49 5.73
C GLU A 58 -5.96 -4.47 5.09
N GLY A 59 -5.34 -3.60 5.91
CA GLY A 59 -4.41 -2.58 5.42
C GLY A 59 -3.16 -3.18 4.79
N PHE A 60 -2.63 -4.28 5.35
CA PHE A 60 -1.47 -4.98 4.83
C PHE A 60 -1.75 -5.55 3.43
N TYR A 61 -2.94 -6.13 3.22
CA TYR A 61 -3.36 -6.61 1.90
C TYR A 61 -3.43 -5.48 0.89
N TRP A 62 -4.16 -4.39 1.16
CA TRP A 62 -4.30 -3.27 0.22
C TRP A 62 -2.98 -2.58 -0.09
N LEU A 63 -2.10 -2.45 0.91
CA LEU A 63 -0.78 -1.85 0.71
C LEU A 63 0.11 -2.72 -0.18
N ASN A 64 0.08 -4.04 -0.04
CA ASN A 64 0.81 -4.92 -0.95
C ASN A 64 0.24 -4.88 -2.37
N GLU A 65 -1.09 -4.88 -2.51
CA GLU A 65 -1.75 -4.73 -3.81
C GLU A 65 -1.37 -3.41 -4.49
N LEU A 66 -1.39 -2.29 -3.75
CA LEU A 66 -0.95 -0.99 -4.27
C LEU A 66 0.53 -1.00 -4.66
N ALA A 67 1.41 -1.59 -3.84
CA ALA A 67 2.82 -1.69 -4.18
C ALA A 67 3.05 -2.53 -5.45
N GLU A 68 2.23 -3.55 -5.68
CA GLU A 68 2.29 -4.36 -6.89
C GLU A 68 1.82 -3.59 -8.12
N ILE A 69 0.74 -2.81 -8.01
CA ILE A 69 0.27 -1.93 -9.10
C ILE A 69 1.34 -0.90 -9.48
N LEU A 70 2.02 -0.32 -8.49
CA LEU A 70 3.00 0.75 -8.70
C LEU A 70 4.37 0.25 -9.21
N HIS A 71 4.75 -0.98 -8.85
CA HIS A 71 6.01 -1.58 -9.28
C HIS A 71 5.91 -3.11 -9.20
N PRO A 72 5.40 -3.78 -10.25
CA PRO A 72 5.20 -5.22 -10.26
C PRO A 72 6.50 -6.00 -9.99
N TYR A 73 6.41 -7.14 -9.30
CA TYR A 73 7.57 -8.01 -9.08
C TYR A 73 7.95 -8.84 -10.31
N LEU A 74 6.95 -9.20 -11.11
CA LEU A 74 7.09 -9.93 -12.37
C LEU A 74 6.77 -8.93 -13.49
N GLU A 75 7.78 -8.18 -13.91
CA GLU A 75 7.73 -7.60 -15.25
C GLU A 75 7.76 -8.80 -16.21
N VAL A 76 6.57 -9.18 -16.72
CA VAL A 76 6.49 -10.16 -17.81
C VAL A 76 7.09 -9.44 -19.02
N GLU A 77 8.34 -9.77 -19.36
CA GLU A 77 8.95 -9.39 -20.65
C GLU A 77 8.09 -9.85 -21.83
#